data_AF-A0A1Q6A4W8-F1
#
_entry.id   AF-A0A1Q6A4W8-F1
#
_cell.length_a   1.000
_cell.length_b   1.000
_cell.length_c   1.000
_cell.angle_alpha   90.00
_cell.angle_beta   90.00
_cell.angle_gamma   90.00
#
_symmetry.space_group_name_H-M   'P 1'
#
loop_
_entity.id
_entity.type
_entity.pdbx_description
1 polymer ?
#
loop_
_entity_poly.entity_id
_entity_poly.type
_entity_poly.pdbx_seq_one_letter_code
_entity_poly.pdbx_strand_id
1 'polypeptide(L)' 'MADEREKKDPGVGSLKHDIRNQLSNITLCVEQLKFELPEQNEDITFYIETIAAGCKKINELLKSTD' A
#
# COMPACT_ATOMS: atom_id res chain seq x y z
N MET A 1 18.25 24.48 -29.83
CA MET A 1 17.06 24.50 -28.96
C MET A 1 17.23 23.36 -27.98
N ALA A 2 17.46 23.69 -26.70
CA ALA A 2 17.70 22.68 -25.67
C ALA A 2 16.36 22.05 -25.27
N ASP A 3 16.36 20.73 -25.24
CA ASP A 3 15.29 19.83 -24.83
C ASP A 3 15.11 19.91 -23.30
N GLU A 4 14.17 20.73 -22.84
CA GLU A 4 13.74 20.78 -21.44
C GLU A 4 12.94 19.51 -21.10
N ARG A 5 13.63 18.39 -20.86
CA ARG A 5 13.00 17.27 -20.16
C ARG A 5 12.75 17.70 -18.73
N GLU A 6 11.48 17.87 -18.39
CA GLU A 6 10.99 17.98 -17.01
C GLU A 6 11.66 16.90 -16.16
N LYS A 7 12.62 17.31 -15.32
CA LYS A 7 13.19 16.43 -14.30
C LYS A 7 12.08 16.17 -13.28
N LYS A 8 11.36 15.05 -13.42
CA LYS A 8 10.52 14.51 -12.35
C LYS A 8 11.34 14.49 -11.06
N ASP A 9 10.84 15.17 -10.03
CA ASP A 9 11.51 15.27 -8.74
C ASP A 9 11.85 13.86 -8.22
N PRO A 10 13.15 13.51 -8.12
CA PRO A 10 13.56 12.16 -7.75
C PRO A 10 13.09 11.78 -6.33
N GLY A 11 12.80 12.75 -5.47
CA GLY A 11 12.35 12.52 -4.10
C GLY A 11 10.93 11.96 -4.01
N VAL A 12 9.99 12.52 -4.78
CA VAL A 12 8.58 12.08 -4.74
C VAL A 12 8.42 10.69 -5.36
N GLY A 13 9.15 10.40 -6.44
CA GLY A 13 9.17 9.09 -7.08
C GLY A 13 9.71 7.99 -6.16
N SER A 14 10.83 8.26 -5.47
CA SER A 14 11.41 7.34 -4.48
C SER A 14 10.46 7.11 -3.31
N LEU A 15 9.88 8.18 -2.76
CA LEU A 15 8.95 8.08 -1.64
C LEU A 15 7.71 7.23 -2.00
N LYS A 16 7.13 7.44 -3.19
CA LYS A 16 6.01 6.60 -3.69
C LYS A 16 6.41 5.13 -3.78
N HIS A 17 7.60 4.84 -4.28
CA HIS A 17 8.11 3.47 -4.36
C HIS A 17 8.22 2.84 -2.97
N ASP A 18 8.81 3.55 -2.01
CA ASP A 18 9.01 3.04 -0.65
C ASP A 18 7.68 2.79 0.07
N ILE A 19 6.70 3.69 -0.11
CA ILE A 19 5.34 3.48 0.43
C ILE A 19 4.69 2.26 -0.22
N ARG A 20 4.76 2.10 -1.55
CA ARG A 20 4.21 0.90 -2.23
C ARG A 20 4.85 -0.39 -1.72
N ASN A 21 6.14 -0.37 -1.43
CA ASN A 21 6.84 -1.51 -0.86
C ASN A 21 6.31 -1.86 0.54
N GLN A 22 6.13 -0.86 1.41
CA GLN A 22 5.54 -1.08 2.74
C GLN A 22 4.11 -1.59 2.68
N LEU A 23 3.28 -1.04 1.78
CA LEU A 23 1.90 -1.51 1.59
C LEU A 23 1.85 -2.96 1.11
N SER A 24 2.80 -3.36 0.25
CA SER A 24 2.92 -4.75 -0.22
C SER A 24 3.27 -5.69 0.94
N ASN A 25 4.22 -5.30 1.80
CA ASN A 25 4.59 -6.07 2.99
C ASN A 25 3.41 -6.19 3.97
N ILE A 26 2.71 -5.09 4.27
CA ILE A 26 1.55 -5.11 5.17
C ILE A 26 0.45 -6.00 4.61
N THR A 27 0.14 -5.88 3.31
CA THR A 27 -0.86 -6.72 2.65
C THR A 27 -0.50 -8.20 2.78
N LEU A 28 0.77 -8.56 2.54
CA LEU A 28 1.23 -9.93 2.69
C LEU A 28 1.06 -10.44 4.13
N CYS A 29 1.50 -9.67 5.13
CA CYS A 29 1.36 -10.03 6.54
C CYS A 29 -0.10 -10.22 6.94
N VAL A 30 -1.00 -9.35 6.49
CA VAL A 30 -2.44 -9.44 6.77
C VAL A 30 -3.05 -10.71 6.17
N GLU A 31 -2.65 -11.08 4.96
CA GLU A 31 -3.10 -12.34 4.35
C GLU A 31 -2.59 -13.56 5.11
N GLN A 32 -1.32 -13.57 5.55
CA GLN A 32 -0.78 -14.68 6.35
C GLN A 32 -1.43 -14.76 7.74
N LEU A 33 -1.70 -13.60 8.36
CA LEU A 33 -2.31 -13.52 9.69
C LEU A 33 -3.69 -14.20 9.75
N LYS A 34 -4.45 -14.18 8.66
CA LYS A 34 -5.74 -14.91 8.56
C LYS A 34 -5.59 -16.41 8.87
N PHE A 35 -4.45 -17.01 8.51
CA PHE A 35 -4.20 -18.44 8.71
C PHE A 35 -3.58 -18.76 10.08
N GLU A 36 -2.96 -17.78 10.73
CA GLU A 36 -2.36 -17.95 12.07
C GLU A 36 -3.36 -17.77 13.21
N LEU A 37 -4.49 -17.09 12.96
CA LEU A 37 -5.49 -16.84 13.99
C LEU A 37 -6.38 -18.07 14.24
N PRO A 38 -6.47 -18.56 15.48
CA PRO A 38 -7.12 -19.83 15.81
C PRO A 38 -8.66 -19.79 15.66
N GLU A 39 -9.29 -18.62 15.80
CA GLU A 39 -10.72 -18.41 15.55
C GLU A 39 -10.92 -17.06 14.87
N GLN A 40 -11.40 -17.06 13.62
CA GLN A 40 -11.83 -15.84 12.94
C GLN A 40 -13.25 -15.50 13.41
N ASN A 41 -13.35 -14.73 14.49
CA ASN A 41 -14.62 -14.12 14.87
C ASN A 41 -14.86 -12.84 14.03
N GLU A 42 -16.09 -12.31 14.08
CA GLU A 42 -16.50 -11.16 13.26
C GLU A 42 -15.60 -9.93 13.48
N ASP A 43 -15.15 -9.69 14.71
CA ASP A 43 -14.26 -8.57 15.03
C ASP A 43 -12.89 -8.72 14.36
N ILE A 44 -12.30 -9.91 14.42
CA ILE A 44 -11.02 -10.22 13.77
C ILE A 44 -11.13 -10.02 12.25
N THR A 45 -12.19 -10.57 11.65
CA THR A 45 -12.45 -10.40 10.21
C THR A 45 -12.61 -8.92 9.87
N PHE A 46 -13.38 -8.17 10.65
CA PHE A 46 -13.56 -6.73 10.47
C PHE A 46 -12.24 -5.96 10.50
N TYR A 47 -11.35 -6.25 11.47
CA TYR A 47 -10.06 -5.58 11.55
C TYR A 47 -9.16 -5.91 10.34
N ILE A 48 -9.09 -7.18 9.96
CA ILE A 48 -8.30 -7.65 8.82
C ILE A 48 -8.79 -6.99 7.52
N GLU A 49 -10.10 -7.00 7.27
CA GLU A 49 -10.70 -6.38 6.09
C GLU A 49 -10.49 -4.86 6.08
N THR A 50 -10.62 -4.20 7.23
CA THR A 50 -10.38 -2.76 7.37
C THR A 50 -8.94 -2.40 7.02
N ILE A 51 -7.96 -3.15 7.53
CA ILE A 51 -6.54 -2.93 7.23
C ILE A 51 -6.27 -3.16 5.73
N ALA A 52 -6.77 -4.26 5.16
CA ALA A 52 -6.60 -4.57 3.74
C ALA A 52 -7.22 -3.50 2.83
N ALA A 53 -8.44 -3.06 3.15
CA ALA A 53 -9.13 -1.99 2.43
C ALA A 53 -8.37 -0.66 2.51
N GLY A 54 -7.81 -0.33 3.68
CA GLY A 54 -6.96 0.83 3.88
C GLY A 54 -5.70 0.78 2.99
N CYS A 55 -4.99 -0.35 2.98
CA CYS A 55 -3.79 -0.53 2.15
C CYS A 55 -4.11 -0.37 0.66
N LYS A 56 -5.22 -0.96 0.20
CA LYS A 56 -5.69 -0.82 -1.18
C LYS A 56 -5.98 0.63 -1.53
N LYS A 57 -6.70 1.35 -0.67
CA LYS A 57 -7.06 2.76 -0.89
C LYS A 57 -5.83 3.67 -0.94
N ILE A 58 -4.85 3.47 -0.06
CA ILE A 58 -3.59 4.23 -0.11
C ILE A 58 -2.85 3.95 -1.42
N ASN A 59 -2.79 2.68 -1.85
CA ASN A 59 -2.15 2.33 -3.12
C ASN A 59 -2.85 2.96 -4.33
N GLU A 60 -4.18 3.05 -4.32
CA GLU A 60 -4.96 3.77 -5.34
C GLU A 60 -4.67 5.27 -5.34
N LEU A 61 -4.63 5.91 -4.17
CA LEU A 61 -4.26 7.33 -4.03
C LEU A 61 -2.85 7.61 -4.56
N LEU A 62 -1.90 6.72 -4.32
CA LEU A 62 -0.54 6.86 -4.85
C LEU A 62 -0.47 6.79 -6.38
N LYS A 63 -1.37 6.02 -7.02
CA LYS A 63 -1.51 5.93 -8.48
C LYS A 63 -2.21 7.15 -9.07
N SER A 64 -3.17 7.73 -8.36
CA SER A 64 -3.88 8.93 -8.81
C SER A 64 -3.10 10.23 -8.60
N THR A 65 -1.97 10.18 -7.89
CA THR A 65 -1.12 11.35 -7.57
C THR A 65 0.04 11.50 -8.57
N ASP A 66 -0.06 10.93 -9.78
CA ASP A 66 0.97 11.00 -10.84
C ASP A 66 0.86 12.23 -11.74
#